data_AF-A0A2V4MIX3-F1
#
_entry.id   AF-A0A2V4MIX3-F1
#
_cell.length_a   1.000
_cell.length_b   1.000
_cell.length_c   1.000
_cell.angle_alpha   90.00
_cell.angle_beta   90.00
_cell.angle_gamma   90.00
#
_symmetry.space_group_name_H-M   'P 1'
#
loop_
_entity.id
_entity.type
_entity.pdbx_description
1 polymer ?
#
loop_
_entity_poly.entity_id
_entity_poly.type
_entity_poly.pdbx_seq_one_letter_code
_entity_poly.pdbx_strand_id
1 'polypeptide(L)'
;MTKAILAAFLCASATTAIASGPGETHVGGTNYLENGSLTYEVFETALPHVDLDGCPAQFDTDVVFCRMTLANEMAHVFVFSYEGDQPLLAVKSYGLGDGFLPF
;
A
#
# COMPACT_ATOMS: atom_id res chain seq x y z
N MET A 1 -52.96 -4.97 -42.51
CA MET A 1 -52.49 -3.58 -42.48
C MET A 1 -52.52 -3.11 -41.04
N THR A 2 -51.38 -3.10 -40.34
CA THR A 2 -51.29 -2.52 -38.99
C THR A 2 -49.89 -1.93 -38.81
N LYS A 3 -49.81 -0.60 -38.79
CA LYS A 3 -48.59 0.18 -38.51
C LYS A 3 -48.29 0.09 -37.01
N ALA A 4 -47.09 -0.34 -36.64
CA ALA A 4 -46.55 -0.11 -35.30
C ALA A 4 -45.50 1.00 -35.40
N ILE A 5 -45.81 2.14 -34.80
CA ILE A 5 -44.94 3.30 -34.66
C ILE A 5 -43.95 2.98 -33.53
N LEU A 6 -42.66 2.86 -33.86
CA LEU A 6 -41.60 2.78 -32.86
C LEU A 6 -41.29 4.20 -32.36
N ALA A 7 -41.65 4.51 -31.12
CA ALA A 7 -41.19 5.69 -30.42
C ALA A 7 -39.81 5.39 -29.80
N ALA A 8 -38.77 6.06 -30.29
CA ALA A 8 -37.42 5.98 -29.73
C ALA A 8 -37.36 6.77 -28.41
N PHE A 9 -37.21 6.06 -27.30
CA PHE A 9 -36.92 6.64 -25.99
C PHE A 9 -35.43 7.01 -25.94
N LEU A 10 -35.12 8.31 -26.05
CA LEU A 10 -33.79 8.85 -25.77
C LEU A 10 -33.57 8.84 -24.25
N CYS A 11 -32.86 7.85 -23.73
CA CYS A 11 -32.31 7.90 -22.37
C CYS A 11 -31.12 8.86 -22.35
N ALA A 12 -31.33 10.08 -21.86
CA ALA A 12 -30.25 10.98 -21.50
C ALA A 12 -29.59 10.47 -20.21
N SER A 13 -28.47 9.76 -20.32
CA SER A 13 -27.65 9.39 -19.17
C SER A 13 -26.91 10.63 -18.67
N ALA A 14 -27.38 11.19 -17.55
CA ALA A 14 -26.64 12.18 -16.79
C ALA A 14 -25.39 11.51 -16.20
N THR A 15 -24.23 11.79 -16.78
CA THR A 15 -22.94 11.40 -16.24
C THR A 15 -22.72 12.16 -14.95
N THR A 16 -22.87 11.50 -13.80
CA THR A 16 -22.44 12.05 -12.51
C THR A 16 -20.92 12.19 -12.55
N ALA A 17 -20.43 13.43 -12.61
CA ALA A 17 -19.02 13.73 -12.35
C ALA A 17 -18.72 13.33 -10.90
N ILE A 18 -17.80 12.37 -10.70
CA ILE A 18 -17.22 12.12 -9.38
C ILE A 18 -16.26 13.26 -9.10
N ALA A 19 -16.70 14.23 -8.31
CA ALA A 19 -15.84 15.26 -7.74
C ALA A 19 -15.00 14.63 -6.63
N SER A 20 -13.70 14.47 -6.85
CA SER A 20 -12.78 14.04 -5.80
C SER A 20 -12.50 15.19 -4.83
N GLY A 21 -12.90 15.03 -3.57
CA GLY A 21 -12.47 15.81 -2.41
C GLY A 21 -13.28 15.43 -1.17
N PRO A 22 -12.89 15.79 0.08
CA PRO A 22 -11.57 16.02 0.66
C PRO A 22 -11.08 14.81 1.50
N GLY A 23 -9.77 14.58 1.54
CA GLY A 23 -9.13 13.60 2.44
C GLY A 23 -8.93 12.23 1.82
N GLU A 24 -7.77 12.00 1.23
CA GLU A 24 -7.29 10.64 0.99
C GLU A 24 -7.22 9.92 2.35
N THR A 25 -8.08 8.93 2.53
CA THR A 25 -7.99 8.02 3.67
C THR A 25 -6.87 7.06 3.36
N HIS A 26 -5.62 7.45 3.65
CA HIS A 26 -4.48 6.54 3.65
C HIS A 26 -4.62 5.57 4.83
N VAL A 27 -5.57 4.63 4.72
CA VAL A 27 -5.76 3.58 5.73
C VAL A 27 -4.53 2.69 5.67
N GLY A 28 -3.62 2.90 6.63
CA GLY A 28 -2.42 2.11 6.80
C GLY A 28 -2.74 0.61 6.80
N GLY A 29 -2.11 -0.12 5.89
CA GLY A 29 -2.36 -1.55 5.65
C GLY A 29 -1.06 -2.31 5.48
N THR A 30 -1.16 -3.65 5.50
CA THR A 30 -0.02 -4.55 5.22
C THR A 30 -0.21 -5.16 3.84
N ASN A 31 0.79 -5.01 2.99
CA ASN A 31 0.86 -5.65 1.69
C ASN A 31 1.88 -6.79 1.77
N TYR A 32 1.44 -8.04 1.57
CA TYR A 32 2.31 -9.22 1.57
C TYR A 32 2.70 -9.57 0.13
N LEU A 33 3.97 -9.90 -0.07
CA LEU A 33 4.55 -10.24 -1.38
C LEU A 33 4.94 -11.72 -1.39
N GLU A 34 4.10 -12.57 -1.98
CA GLU A 34 4.31 -14.04 -1.99
C GLU A 34 5.57 -14.48 -2.76
N ASN A 35 6.09 -13.65 -3.67
CA ASN A 35 7.24 -13.99 -4.53
C ASN A 35 8.31 -12.88 -4.52
N GLY A 36 8.60 -12.35 -3.31
CA GLY A 36 9.52 -11.24 -3.02
C GLY A 36 10.53 -10.92 -4.11
N SER A 37 10.17 -10.02 -5.03
CA SER A 37 11.01 -9.69 -6.20
C SER A 37 12.07 -8.62 -5.89
N LEU A 38 12.04 -8.06 -4.68
CA LEU A 38 13.01 -7.09 -4.17
C LEU A 38 13.79 -7.74 -3.03
N THR A 39 15.10 -7.87 -3.19
CA THR A 39 16.02 -8.33 -2.14
C THR A 39 16.50 -7.16 -1.30
N TYR A 40 16.99 -7.45 -0.09
CA TYR A 40 17.54 -6.43 0.80
C TYR A 40 18.73 -5.68 0.17
N GLU A 41 19.64 -6.38 -0.51
CA GLU A 41 20.81 -5.75 -1.16
C GLU A 41 20.40 -4.65 -2.16
N VAL A 42 19.39 -4.92 -2.98
CA VAL A 42 18.87 -3.93 -3.94
C VAL A 42 18.14 -2.81 -3.20
N PHE A 43 17.35 -3.13 -2.18
CA PHE A 43 16.66 -2.13 -1.36
C PHE A 43 17.65 -1.16 -0.67
N GLU A 44 18.69 -1.70 -0.04
CA GLU A 44 19.63 -0.96 0.81
C GLU A 44 20.36 0.14 0.05
N THR A 45 20.64 -0.11 -1.23
CA THR A 45 21.31 0.84 -2.12
C THR A 45 20.35 1.78 -2.85
N ALA A 46 19.09 1.36 -3.06
CA ALA A 46 18.13 2.10 -3.87
C ALA A 46 17.26 3.09 -3.08
N LEU A 47 16.99 2.82 -1.80
CA LEU A 47 16.01 3.56 -1.02
C LEU A 47 16.63 4.14 0.25
N PRO A 48 16.49 5.46 0.51
CA PRO A 48 16.81 6.03 1.81
C PRO A 48 15.94 5.40 2.89
N HIS A 49 16.56 4.88 3.94
CA HIS A 49 15.86 4.18 5.01
C HIS A 49 16.57 4.36 6.36
N VAL A 50 15.88 3.98 7.41
CA VAL A 50 16.44 3.75 8.74
C VAL A 50 16.25 2.30 9.13
N ASP A 51 17.20 1.80 9.91
CA ASP A 51 17.11 0.51 10.55
C ASP A 51 16.17 0.61 11.74
N LEU A 52 15.30 -0.39 11.90
CA LEU A 52 14.47 -0.52 13.08
C LEU A 52 15.00 -1.65 13.95
N ASP A 53 15.06 -1.41 15.27
CA ASP A 53 15.39 -2.45 16.26
C ASP A 53 14.29 -3.53 16.37
N GLY A 54 13.09 -3.25 15.87
CA GLY A 54 11.95 -4.16 15.90
C GLY A 54 11.03 -4.02 14.70
N CYS A 55 10.08 -4.94 14.60
CA CYS A 55 9.07 -5.01 13.55
C CYS A 55 7.66 -4.78 14.11
N PRO A 56 6.67 -4.44 13.26
CA PRO A 56 5.27 -4.44 13.67
C PRO A 56 4.86 -5.77 14.30
N ALA A 57 4.06 -5.73 15.37
CA ALA A 57 3.77 -6.86 16.27
C ALA A 57 3.31 -8.18 15.63
N GLN A 58 2.85 -8.16 14.38
CA GLN A 58 2.47 -9.35 13.62
C GLN A 58 3.65 -10.12 13.00
N PHE A 59 4.86 -9.55 13.04
CA PHE A 59 6.05 -10.12 12.44
C PHE A 59 7.01 -10.57 13.54
N ASP A 60 7.47 -11.81 13.41
CA ASP A 60 8.40 -12.43 14.35
C ASP A 60 9.84 -11.98 14.05
N THR A 61 10.40 -11.15 14.95
CA THR A 61 11.73 -10.56 14.82
C THR A 61 12.87 -11.58 14.90
N ASP A 62 12.60 -12.82 15.30
CA ASP A 62 13.59 -13.89 15.29
C ASP A 62 13.85 -14.41 13.86
N VAL A 63 12.92 -14.17 12.91
CA VAL A 63 13.00 -14.67 11.53
C VAL A 63 12.95 -13.58 10.46
N VAL A 64 12.58 -12.34 10.84
CA VAL A 64 12.59 -11.18 9.95
C VAL A 64 13.32 -9.98 10.55
N PHE A 65 13.69 -9.04 9.69
CA PHE A 65 14.15 -7.71 10.08
C PHE A 65 13.40 -6.62 9.31
N CYS A 66 13.37 -5.42 9.89
CA CYS A 66 12.59 -4.31 9.35
C CYS A 66 13.46 -3.08 9.03
N ARG A 67 13.07 -2.39 7.95
CA ARG A 67 13.59 -1.09 7.52
C ARG A 67 12.45 -0.14 7.30
N MET A 68 12.65 1.14 7.57
CA MET A 68 11.61 2.14 7.35
C MET A 68 12.06 3.26 6.43
N THR A 69 11.20 3.63 5.51
CA THR A 69 11.31 4.86 4.70
C THR A 69 10.13 5.77 4.97
N LEU A 70 10.36 7.08 4.88
CA LEU A 70 9.30 8.07 4.83
C LEU A 70 9.08 8.51 3.38
N ALA A 71 7.88 8.30 2.85
CA ALA A 71 7.51 8.71 1.51
C ALA A 71 6.00 8.94 1.44
N ASN A 72 5.56 9.84 0.56
CA ASN A 72 4.14 10.10 0.29
C ASN A 72 3.31 10.39 1.56
N GLU A 73 3.87 11.11 2.53
CA GLU A 73 3.19 11.43 3.81
C GLU A 73 2.86 10.16 4.65
N MET A 74 3.63 9.09 4.45
CA MET A 74 3.51 7.82 5.18
C MET A 74 4.88 7.34 5.70
N ALA A 75 4.88 6.54 6.77
CA ALA A 75 5.94 5.59 7.04
C ALA A 75 5.64 4.29 6.33
N HIS A 76 6.64 3.73 5.66
CA HIS A 76 6.60 2.41 5.07
C HIS A 76 7.64 1.54 5.76
N VAL A 77 7.18 0.53 6.50
CA VAL A 77 8.02 -0.51 7.10
C VAL A 77 8.12 -1.68 6.13
N PHE A 78 9.31 -1.90 5.60
CA PHE A 78 9.69 -3.02 4.74
C PHE A 78 10.16 -4.17 5.62
N VAL A 79 9.60 -5.36 5.41
CA VAL A 79 9.86 -6.56 6.21
C VAL A 79 10.58 -7.57 5.34
N PHE A 80 11.83 -7.87 5.69
CA PHE A 80 12.70 -8.80 4.97
C PHE A 80 12.89 -10.08 5.77
N SER A 81 12.98 -11.22 5.08
CA SER A 81 13.39 -12.48 5.70
C SER A 81 14.89 -12.48 6.01
N TYR A 82 15.32 -13.15 7.08
CA TYR A 82 16.74 -13.50 7.25
C TYR A 82 17.19 -14.65 6.34
N GLU A 83 16.25 -15.41 5.76
CA GLU A 83 16.56 -16.55 4.90
C GLU A 83 16.88 -16.14 3.46
N GLY A 84 17.67 -16.98 2.77
CA GLY A 84 18.00 -16.80 1.35
C GLY A 84 18.67 -15.46 1.07
N ASP A 85 18.32 -14.85 -0.06
CA ASP A 85 18.82 -13.53 -0.47
C ASP A 85 18.07 -12.37 0.22
N GLN A 86 17.52 -12.63 1.41
CA GLN A 86 16.74 -11.68 2.20
C GLN A 86 15.61 -11.02 1.38
N PRO A 87 14.65 -11.82 0.86
CA PRO A 87 13.55 -11.29 0.07
C PRO A 87 12.62 -10.43 0.91
N LEU A 88 12.07 -9.39 0.29
CA LEU A 88 10.96 -8.61 0.85
C LEU A 88 9.71 -9.48 0.95
N LEU A 89 9.19 -9.62 2.17
CA LEU A 89 7.98 -10.39 2.46
C LEU A 89 6.74 -9.50 2.57
N ALA A 90 6.89 -8.29 3.11
CA ALA A 90 5.77 -7.38 3.32
C ALA A 90 6.18 -5.92 3.37
N VAL A 91 5.23 -5.03 3.07
CA VAL A 91 5.32 -3.60 3.39
C VAL A 91 4.12 -3.21 4.22
N LYS A 92 4.35 -2.63 5.40
CA LYS A 92 3.31 -2.08 6.26
C LYS A 92 3.40 -0.56 6.29
N SER A 93 2.28 0.11 5.97
CA SER A 93 2.25 1.57 5.88
C SER A 93 1.47 2.18 7.03
N TYR A 94 1.92 3.34 7.52
CA TYR A 94 1.31 4.13 8.58
C TYR A 94 1.19 5.58 8.13
N GLY A 95 0.04 6.22 8.38
CA GLY A 95 -0.13 7.64 8.08
C GLY A 95 0.64 8.51 9.06
N LEU A 96 1.33 9.54 8.55
CA LEU A 96 2.01 10.58 9.34
C LEU A 96 1.00 11.52 10.02
N GLY A 97 0.22 10.99 10.96
CA GLY A 97 -0.67 11.75 11.85
C GLY A 97 -0.08 11.94 13.25
N ASP A 98 -0.80 12.66 14.11
CA ASP A 98 -0.39 12.88 15.51
C ASP A 98 -0.24 11.54 16.26
N GLY A 99 0.98 11.23 16.76
CA GLY A 99 1.29 9.99 17.51
C GLY A 99 2.00 8.88 16.72
N PHE A 100 2.67 9.26 15.62
CA PHE A 100 3.05 8.47 14.45
C PHE A 100 3.55 7.00 14.58
N LEU A 101 4.18 6.53 15.66
CA LEU A 101 4.64 5.13 15.73
C LEU A 101 4.39 4.52 17.14
N PRO A 102 3.48 3.53 17.28
CA PRO A 102 3.16 2.89 18.55
C PRO A 102 4.00 1.64 18.80
N PHE A 103 5.32 1.71 18.60
CA PHE A 103 6.23 0.60 18.86
C PHE A 103 7.60 1.10 19.31
#